data_AF-A0A8T2I760-F1
#
_entry.id   AF-A0A8T2I760-F1
#
_cell.length_a   1.000
_cell.length_b   1.000
_cell.length_c   1.000
_cell.angle_alpha   90.00
_cell.angle_beta   90.00
_cell.angle_gamma   90.00
#
_symmetry.space_group_name_H-M   'P 1'
#
loop_
_entity.id
_entity.type
_entity.pdbx_description
1 polymer ?
#
loop_
_entity_poly.entity_id
_entity_poly.type
_entity_poly.pdbx_seq_one_letter_code
_entity_poly.pdbx_strand_id
1 'polypeptide(L)'
;MPIDNSHKEIVWRLALDGLPTIQRLHRPTQVCGCGGAVGDAAGRQHVYFNCAAIRPIIDSIEQQLQDEWALPPQAPSLQCHHLWMAVRPTEAIHQGIWDVVCISALKAMDSTRAGLFKRQFAGAQPRTALAASVGVRACAQFWANIASFCLHNLAARAWRGQVSMTHPFISFNTDSEKWNLNRSSGSG
;
A
#
# COMPACT_ATOMS: atom_id res chain seq x y z
N MET A 1 -11.35 13.25 -5.47
CA MET A 1 -10.54 12.49 -4.49
C MET A 1 -9.88 13.47 -3.51
N PRO A 2 -10.30 13.52 -2.24
CA PRO A 2 -9.85 14.52 -1.25
C PRO A 2 -8.56 14.06 -0.55
N ILE A 3 -7.51 13.84 -1.33
CA ILE A 3 -6.17 13.51 -0.84
C ILE A 3 -5.18 14.52 -1.45
N ASP A 4 -4.11 14.83 -0.74
CA ASP A 4 -3.00 15.66 -1.20
C ASP A 4 -2.51 15.27 -2.61
N ASN A 5 -2.20 16.26 -3.44
CA ASN A 5 -1.83 16.03 -4.85
C ASN A 5 -0.52 15.24 -5.01
N SER A 6 0.41 15.36 -4.06
CA SER A 6 1.65 14.55 -4.05
C SER A 6 1.37 13.04 -3.96
N HIS A 7 0.22 12.66 -3.41
CA HIS A 7 -0.19 11.27 -3.31
C HIS A 7 -0.83 10.75 -4.61
N LYS A 8 -1.54 11.61 -5.34
CA LYS A 8 -2.13 11.28 -6.65
C LYS A 8 -1.05 11.16 -7.73
N GLU A 9 0.00 11.95 -7.61
CA GLU A 9 1.13 11.94 -8.54
C GLU A 9 1.79 10.55 -8.64
N ILE A 10 1.90 9.81 -7.52
CA ILE A 10 2.45 8.45 -7.52
C ILE A 10 1.59 7.49 -8.35
N VAL A 11 0.26 7.59 -8.24
CA VAL A 11 -0.68 6.76 -9.02
C VAL A 11 -0.52 7.04 -10.51
N TRP A 12 -0.45 8.33 -10.88
CA TRP A 12 -0.27 8.72 -12.29
C TRP A 12 1.08 8.30 -12.84
N ARG A 13 2.16 8.50 -12.08
CA ARG A 13 3.50 8.06 -12.48
C ARG A 13 3.60 6.54 -12.56
N LEU A 14 2.87 5.78 -11.73
CA LEU A 14 2.84 4.33 -11.83
C LEU A 14 2.11 3.87 -13.11
N ALA A 15 0.95 4.47 -13.41
CA ALA A 15 0.17 4.17 -14.61
C ALA A 15 0.93 4.50 -15.91
N LEU A 16 1.78 5.53 -15.88
CA LEU A 16 2.57 6.00 -17.03
C LEU A 16 4.01 5.47 -17.05
N ASP A 17 4.38 4.53 -16.18
CA ASP A 17 5.77 4.05 -16.00
C ASP A 17 6.80 5.18 -15.74
N GLY A 18 6.33 6.31 -15.23
CA GLY A 18 7.08 7.55 -15.02
C GLY A 18 7.71 7.68 -13.62
N LEU A 19 7.80 6.59 -12.86
CA LEU A 19 8.48 6.63 -11.56
C LEU A 19 10.01 6.58 -11.78
N PRO A 20 10.78 7.60 -11.34
CA PRO A 20 12.21 7.71 -11.64
C PRO A 20 13.02 6.48 -11.21
N THR A 21 12.55 5.81 -10.17
CA THR A 21 13.16 4.59 -9.63
C THR A 21 12.92 3.37 -10.50
N ILE A 22 11.81 3.30 -11.25
CA ILE A 22 11.58 2.24 -12.25
C ILE A 22 12.51 2.48 -13.45
N GLN A 23 12.60 3.72 -13.94
CA GLN A 23 13.50 4.11 -15.03
C GLN A 23 14.96 3.67 -14.82
N ARG A 24 15.43 3.71 -13.57
CA ARG A 24 16.80 3.27 -13.19
C ARG A 24 16.97 1.74 -13.19
N LEU A 25 15.89 1.00 -12.97
CA LEU A 25 15.86 -0.47 -12.84
C LEU A 25 15.55 -1.21 -14.15
N HIS A 26 15.36 -0.54 -15.29
CA HIS A 26 15.27 -1.20 -16.61
C HIS A 26 16.63 -1.74 -17.12
N ARG A 27 17.70 -1.64 -16.31
CA ARG A 27 19.00 -2.18 -16.69
C ARG A 27 19.05 -3.67 -16.32
N PRO A 28 19.26 -4.59 -17.28
CA PRO A 28 19.20 -6.04 -17.07
C PRO A 28 20.15 -6.56 -15.97
N THR A 29 21.19 -5.79 -15.64
CA THR A 29 22.23 -6.14 -14.68
C THR A 29 21.99 -5.60 -13.27
N GLN A 30 20.92 -4.83 -13.02
CA GLN A 30 20.65 -4.29 -11.69
C GLN A 30 19.87 -5.27 -10.81
N VAL A 31 20.44 -5.54 -9.63
CA VAL A 31 19.79 -6.30 -8.56
C VAL A 31 19.07 -5.33 -7.63
N CYS A 32 17.81 -5.64 -7.31
CA CYS A 32 17.04 -4.86 -6.34
C CYS A 32 17.72 -4.90 -4.95
N GLY A 33 17.53 -3.87 -4.13
CA GLY A 33 18.04 -3.87 -2.76
C GLY A 33 17.48 -4.98 -1.87
N CYS A 34 16.37 -5.63 -2.28
CA CYS A 34 15.85 -6.83 -1.63
C CYS A 34 16.60 -8.12 -2.01
N GLY A 35 17.46 -8.10 -3.04
CA GLY A 35 18.18 -9.26 -3.55
C GLY A 35 17.55 -9.94 -4.77
N GLY A 36 16.33 -9.56 -5.16
CA GLY A 36 15.68 -10.07 -6.38
C GLY A 36 16.33 -9.55 -7.66
N ALA A 37 16.47 -10.43 -8.65
CA ALA A 37 16.84 -10.04 -10.01
C ALA A 37 15.70 -9.23 -10.64
N VAL A 38 16.03 -8.08 -11.24
CA VAL A 38 15.08 -7.27 -11.98
C VAL A 38 15.25 -7.58 -13.46
N GLY A 39 14.57 -8.63 -13.94
CA GLY A 39 14.61 -9.01 -15.35
C GLY A 39 13.97 -7.97 -16.27
N ASP A 40 14.36 -8.01 -17.54
CA ASP A 40 13.86 -7.13 -18.59
C ASP A 40 12.32 -7.22 -18.68
N ALA A 41 11.65 -6.07 -18.63
CA ALA A 41 10.20 -5.83 -18.64
C ALA A 41 9.39 -6.07 -17.33
N ALA A 42 9.95 -6.69 -16.27
CA ALA A 42 9.21 -6.96 -15.02
C ALA A 42 9.55 -6.01 -13.85
N GLY A 43 10.32 -4.94 -14.09
CA GLY A 43 10.79 -4.04 -13.04
C GLY A 43 9.71 -3.39 -12.20
N ARG A 44 8.64 -2.89 -12.81
CA ARG A 44 7.52 -2.30 -12.06
C ARG A 44 6.75 -3.32 -11.22
N GLN A 45 6.52 -4.52 -11.77
CA GLN A 45 5.80 -5.59 -11.10
C GLN A 45 6.62 -6.15 -9.94
N HIS A 46 7.93 -6.33 -10.13
CA HIS A 46 8.82 -6.65 -9.03
C HIS A 46 8.68 -5.58 -7.95
N VAL A 47 8.89 -4.31 -8.29
CA VAL A 47 9.18 -3.35 -7.23
C VAL A 47 7.94 -2.75 -6.56
N TYR A 48 6.78 -2.73 -7.22
CA TYR A 48 5.51 -2.27 -6.63
C TYR A 48 4.50 -3.40 -6.38
N PHE A 49 4.93 -4.66 -6.46
CA PHE A 49 4.02 -5.78 -6.16
C PHE A 49 4.71 -7.04 -5.61
N ASN A 50 5.78 -7.54 -6.24
CA ASN A 50 6.41 -8.80 -5.83
C ASN A 50 7.61 -8.65 -4.89
N CYS A 51 8.07 -7.43 -4.60
CA CYS A 51 9.32 -7.21 -3.89
C CYS A 51 9.17 -7.58 -2.40
N ALA A 52 10.08 -8.40 -1.88
CA ALA A 52 10.08 -8.81 -0.48
C ALA A 52 10.09 -7.62 0.50
N ALA A 53 10.65 -6.47 0.11
CA ALA A 53 10.68 -5.26 0.94
C ALA A 53 9.31 -4.58 1.08
N ILE A 54 8.36 -4.81 0.15
CA ILE A 54 7.02 -4.22 0.18
C ILE A 54 5.91 -5.25 0.43
N ARG A 55 6.24 -6.55 0.39
CA ARG A 55 5.31 -7.64 0.66
C ARG A 55 4.55 -7.49 1.99
N PRO A 56 5.16 -7.00 3.09
CA PRO A 56 4.41 -6.75 4.33
C PRO A 56 3.24 -5.77 4.23
N ILE A 57 3.25 -4.85 3.24
CA ILE A 57 2.09 -3.99 2.98
C ILE A 57 0.96 -4.81 2.33
N ILE A 58 1.30 -5.64 1.34
CA ILE A 58 0.33 -6.50 0.64
C ILE A 58 -0.30 -7.49 1.62
N ASP A 59 0.53 -8.20 2.39
CA ASP A 59 0.07 -9.16 3.41
C ASP A 59 -0.86 -8.48 4.41
N SER A 60 -0.54 -7.26 4.84
CA SER A 60 -1.39 -6.51 5.78
C SER A 60 -2.74 -6.11 5.18
N ILE A 61 -2.80 -5.81 3.87
CA ILE A 61 -4.07 -5.49 3.18
C ILE A 61 -4.90 -6.77 3.04
N GLU A 62 -4.27 -7.87 2.61
CA GLU A 62 -4.93 -9.17 2.47
C GLU A 62 -5.48 -9.67 3.80
N GLN A 63 -4.68 -9.59 4.87
CA GLN A 63 -5.10 -9.96 6.22
C GLN A 63 -6.29 -9.11 6.69
N GLN A 64 -6.24 -7.78 6.51
CA GLN A 64 -7.35 -6.91 6.92
C GLN A 64 -8.66 -7.26 6.18
N LEU A 65 -8.56 -7.61 4.90
CA LEU A 65 -9.71 -8.01 4.10
C LEU A 65 -10.27 -9.38 4.51
N GLN A 66 -9.42 -10.30 4.94
CA GLN A 66 -9.81 -11.63 5.41
C GLN A 66 -10.45 -11.58 6.81
N ASP A 67 -9.82 -10.89 7.76
CA ASP A 67 -10.23 -10.87 9.18
C ASP A 67 -11.62 -10.25 9.36
N GLU A 68 -11.89 -9.11 8.71
CA GLU A 68 -13.08 -8.31 8.98
C GLU A 68 -14.30 -8.77 8.20
N TRP A 69 -14.11 -9.27 6.98
CA TRP A 69 -15.21 -9.62 6.07
C TRP A 69 -15.34 -11.10 5.76
N ALA A 70 -14.50 -11.93 6.38
CA ALA A 70 -14.51 -13.38 6.19
C ALA A 70 -14.65 -13.75 4.71
N LEU A 71 -13.93 -13.02 3.85
CA LEU A 71 -13.87 -13.35 2.43
C LEU A 71 -13.59 -14.85 2.35
N PRO A 72 -14.39 -15.62 1.56
CA PRO A 72 -14.25 -17.07 1.55
C PRO A 72 -12.79 -17.44 1.31
N PRO A 73 -12.27 -18.56 1.84
CA PRO A 73 -10.85 -18.92 1.72
C PRO A 73 -10.34 -19.06 0.27
N GLN A 74 -11.24 -18.96 -0.71
CA GLN A 74 -10.96 -18.94 -2.14
C GLN A 74 -11.08 -17.54 -2.79
N ALA A 75 -11.27 -16.48 -2.00
CA ALA A 75 -11.25 -15.13 -2.51
C ALA A 75 -9.89 -14.88 -3.16
N PRO A 76 -9.86 -14.33 -4.38
CA PRO A 76 -8.62 -14.15 -5.10
C PRO A 76 -7.69 -13.28 -4.28
N SER A 77 -6.46 -13.78 -4.05
CA SER A 77 -5.36 -12.99 -3.50
C SER A 77 -5.30 -11.64 -4.23
N LEU A 78 -4.96 -10.59 -3.48
CA LEU A 78 -4.90 -9.24 -4.01
C LEU A 78 -4.07 -9.27 -5.29
N GLN A 79 -4.64 -8.86 -6.42
CA GLN A 79 -3.94 -8.75 -7.68
C GLN A 79 -3.34 -7.36 -7.86
N CYS A 80 -2.34 -7.29 -8.72
CA CYS A 80 -1.62 -6.05 -9.04
C CYS A 80 -2.55 -4.92 -9.51
N HIS A 81 -3.56 -5.24 -10.34
CA HIS A 81 -4.52 -4.24 -10.84
C HIS A 81 -5.40 -3.66 -9.73
N HIS A 82 -5.63 -4.37 -8.62
CA HIS A 82 -6.42 -3.84 -7.52
C HIS A 82 -5.75 -2.61 -6.89
N LEU A 83 -4.41 -2.61 -6.82
CA LEU A 83 -3.65 -1.48 -6.30
C LEU A 83 -3.30 -0.46 -7.37
N TRP A 84 -2.88 -0.90 -8.55
CA TRP A 84 -2.36 -0.01 -9.58
C TRP A 84 -3.45 0.77 -10.30
N MET A 85 -4.62 0.17 -10.46
CA MET A 85 -5.77 0.77 -11.11
C MET A 85 -6.87 1.15 -10.11
N ALA A 86 -6.62 0.98 -8.81
CA ALA A 86 -7.62 1.17 -7.76
C ALA A 86 -8.94 0.41 -8.04
N VAL A 87 -8.85 -0.76 -8.68
CA VAL A 87 -10.01 -1.64 -8.87
C VAL A 87 -10.29 -2.34 -7.55
N ARG A 88 -11.51 -2.21 -7.04
CA ARG A 88 -11.88 -2.87 -5.79
C ARG A 88 -11.86 -4.40 -5.95
N PRO A 89 -11.27 -5.15 -5.01
CA PRO A 89 -11.35 -6.61 -5.02
C PRO A 89 -12.76 -7.15 -4.77
N THR A 90 -13.65 -6.34 -4.17
CA THR A 90 -15.07 -6.66 -3.98
C THR A 90 -15.91 -5.39 -3.98
N GLU A 91 -17.14 -5.48 -4.51
CA GLU A 91 -18.10 -4.38 -4.55
C GLU A 91 -18.52 -3.88 -3.15
N ALA A 92 -18.33 -4.70 -2.12
CA ALA A 92 -18.60 -4.31 -0.74
C ALA A 92 -17.67 -3.19 -0.23
N ILE A 93 -16.46 -3.04 -0.79
CA ILE A 93 -15.56 -1.93 -0.44
C ILE A 93 -16.10 -0.64 -1.02
N HIS A 94 -16.14 0.42 -0.22
CA HIS A 94 -16.44 1.75 -0.76
C HIS A 94 -15.29 2.21 -1.66
N GLN A 95 -15.57 2.59 -2.91
CA GLN A 95 -14.52 2.99 -3.88
C GLN A 95 -13.61 4.08 -3.33
N GLY A 96 -14.17 5.09 -2.66
CA GLY A 96 -13.41 6.18 -2.07
C GLY A 96 -12.47 5.74 -0.95
N ILE A 97 -12.83 4.70 -0.19
CA ILE A 97 -11.93 4.13 0.81
C ILE A 97 -10.84 3.28 0.15
N TRP A 98 -11.19 2.50 -0.87
CA TRP A 98 -10.21 1.72 -1.61
C TRP A 98 -9.15 2.59 -2.28
N ASP A 99 -9.58 3.70 -2.86
CA ASP A 99 -8.77 4.80 -3.36
C ASP A 99 -7.73 5.29 -2.32
N VAL A 100 -8.16 5.51 -1.07
CA VAL A 100 -7.28 5.90 0.05
C VAL A 100 -6.28 4.80 0.37
N VAL A 101 -6.73 3.54 0.41
CA VAL A 101 -5.87 2.37 0.68
C VAL A 101 -4.80 2.24 -0.41
N CYS A 102 -5.18 2.29 -1.68
CA CYS A 102 -4.26 2.19 -2.82
C CYS A 102 -3.20 3.29 -2.78
N ILE A 103 -3.63 4.53 -2.58
CA ILE A 103 -2.72 5.66 -2.49
C ILE A 103 -1.76 5.53 -1.29
N SER A 104 -2.30 5.16 -0.13
CA SER A 104 -1.51 5.00 1.10
C SER A 104 -0.46 3.90 0.94
N ALA A 105 -0.84 2.79 0.29
CA ALA A 105 0.03 1.67 0.00
C ALA A 105 1.15 2.10 -0.97
N LEU A 106 0.79 2.70 -2.11
CA LEU A 106 1.77 3.12 -3.11
C LEU A 106 2.76 4.16 -2.57
N LYS A 107 2.30 5.12 -1.75
CA LYS A 107 3.19 6.09 -1.06
C LYS A 107 4.17 5.39 -0.11
N ALA A 108 3.68 4.42 0.66
CA ALA A 108 4.52 3.66 1.59
C ALA A 108 5.55 2.80 0.82
N MET A 109 5.14 2.16 -0.27
CA MET A 109 6.03 1.40 -1.16
C MET A 109 7.13 2.29 -1.74
N ASP A 110 6.78 3.47 -2.24
CA ASP A 110 7.75 4.40 -2.81
C ASP A 110 8.79 4.87 -1.79
N SER A 111 8.32 5.27 -0.60
CA SER A 111 9.19 5.67 0.52
C SER A 111 10.12 4.54 0.97
N THR A 112 9.61 3.31 0.97
CA THR A 112 10.37 2.10 1.31
C THR A 112 11.49 1.86 0.32
N ARG A 113 11.22 2.02 -0.98
CA ARG A 113 12.26 1.93 -2.02
C ARG A 113 13.33 2.98 -1.84
N ALA A 114 12.95 4.24 -1.64
CA ALA A 114 13.91 5.32 -1.41
C ALA A 114 14.83 5.02 -0.21
N GLY A 115 14.25 4.50 0.88
CA GLY A 115 15.01 4.05 2.05
C GLY A 115 15.92 2.86 1.77
N LEU A 116 15.46 1.87 1.01
CA LEU A 116 16.21 0.68 0.60
C LEU A 116 17.44 1.07 -0.22
N PHE A 117 17.28 1.92 -1.23
CA PHE A 117 18.41 2.42 -2.04
C PHE A 117 19.41 3.18 -1.18
N LYS A 118 18.94 4.12 -0.34
CA LYS A 118 19.84 4.90 0.54
C LYS A 118 20.70 4.00 1.43
N ARG A 119 20.10 2.95 2.00
CA ARG A 119 20.80 1.99 2.88
C ARG A 119 21.70 1.02 2.10
N GLN A 120 21.31 0.63 0.89
CA GLN A 120 22.15 -0.18 0.01
C GLN A 120 23.43 0.56 -0.36
N PHE A 121 23.35 1.86 -0.71
CA PHE A 121 24.53 2.68 -1.00
C PHE A 121 25.40 2.95 0.23
N ALA A 122 24.81 2.94 1.43
CA ALA A 122 25.54 3.11 2.69
C ALA A 122 26.31 1.85 3.15
N GLY A 123 26.14 0.70 2.47
CA GLY A 123 26.98 -0.48 2.58
C GLY A 123 27.20 -1.01 4.01
N ALA A 124 26.22 -1.73 4.58
CA ALA A 124 26.42 -2.33 5.91
C ALA A 124 25.57 -3.57 6.26
N GLN A 125 24.60 -3.98 5.44
CA GLN A 125 23.66 -5.05 5.84
C GLN A 125 23.39 -6.07 4.73
N PRO A 126 23.18 -7.35 5.09
CA PRO A 126 22.62 -8.35 4.17
C PRO A 126 21.29 -7.86 3.59
N ARG A 127 21.09 -8.07 2.28
CA ARG A 127 19.91 -7.57 1.54
C ARG A 127 18.58 -8.06 2.12
N THR A 128 18.55 -9.28 2.65
CA THR A 128 17.37 -9.89 3.28
C THR A 128 17.01 -9.21 4.61
N ALA A 129 17.99 -8.99 5.49
CA ALA A 129 17.80 -8.26 6.73
C ALA A 129 17.39 -6.80 6.48
N LEU A 130 17.96 -6.19 5.44
CA LEU A 130 17.57 -4.86 5.00
C LEU A 130 16.10 -4.84 4.55
N ALA A 131 15.68 -5.77 3.68
CA ALA A 131 14.32 -5.90 3.19
C ALA A 131 13.30 -6.09 4.32
N ALA A 132 13.59 -6.96 5.29
CA ALA A 132 12.74 -7.17 6.46
C ALA A 132 12.59 -5.88 7.30
N SER A 133 13.70 -5.20 7.60
CA SER A 133 13.69 -3.98 8.42
C SER A 133 12.92 -2.83 7.77
N VAL A 134 13.03 -2.67 6.45
CA VAL A 134 12.28 -1.63 5.73
C VAL A 134 10.82 -2.04 5.55
N GLY A 135 10.52 -3.33 5.43
CA GLY A 135 9.16 -3.85 5.29
C GLY A 135 8.28 -3.61 6.52
N VAL A 136 8.82 -3.80 7.73
CA VAL A 136 8.12 -3.45 8.99
C VAL A 136 7.77 -1.97 9.01
N ARG A 137 8.74 -1.12 8.66
CA ARG A 137 8.55 0.34 8.59
C ARG A 137 7.54 0.72 7.49
N ALA A 138 7.55 0.00 6.37
CA ALA A 138 6.64 0.19 5.25
C ALA A 138 5.18 -0.02 5.67
N CYS A 139 4.91 -1.14 6.35
CA CYS A 139 3.59 -1.45 6.88
C CYS A 139 3.13 -0.41 7.92
N ALA A 140 4.02 0.00 8.84
CA ALA A 140 3.71 1.06 9.79
C ALA A 140 3.36 2.40 9.10
N GLN A 141 4.12 2.78 8.06
CA GLN A 141 3.86 4.00 7.30
C GLN A 141 2.54 3.93 6.53
N PHE A 142 2.21 2.77 5.94
CA PHE A 142 0.94 2.53 5.28
C PHE A 142 -0.23 2.83 6.22
N TRP A 143 -0.23 2.23 7.41
CA TRP A 143 -1.28 2.46 8.41
C TRP A 143 -1.29 3.90 8.93
N ALA A 144 -0.12 4.52 9.13
CA ALA A 144 -0.02 5.91 9.54
C ALA A 144 -0.65 6.87 8.50
N ASN A 145 -0.52 6.58 7.20
CA ASN A 145 -1.13 7.37 6.14
C ASN A 145 -2.67 7.32 6.22
N ILE A 146 -3.26 6.14 6.45
CA ILE A 146 -4.71 6.00 6.62
C ILE A 146 -5.18 6.65 7.92
N ALA A 147 -4.44 6.46 9.02
CA ALA A 147 -4.74 7.10 10.30
C ALA A 147 -4.75 8.63 10.18
N SER A 148 -3.78 9.21 9.47
CA SER A 148 -3.73 10.64 9.18
C SER A 148 -4.97 11.11 8.40
N PHE A 149 -5.38 10.34 7.38
CA PHE A 149 -6.59 10.64 6.60
C PHE A 149 -7.85 10.69 7.49
N CYS A 150 -8.00 9.74 8.41
CA CYS A 150 -9.09 9.72 9.39
C CYS A 150 -9.01 10.90 10.36
N LEU A 151 -7.82 11.16 10.92
CA LEU A 151 -7.58 12.22 11.91
C LEU A 151 -7.92 13.61 11.35
N HIS A 152 -7.59 13.86 10.08
CA HIS A 152 -7.89 15.13 9.41
C HIS A 152 -9.30 15.19 8.80
N ASN A 153 -10.14 14.18 9.03
CA ASN A 153 -11.53 14.11 8.57
C ASN A 153 -11.67 14.37 7.06
N LEU A 154 -10.74 13.83 6.27
CA LEU A 154 -10.64 14.12 4.83
C LEU A 154 -11.66 13.35 3.98
N ALA A 155 -12.33 12.35 4.55
CA ALA A 155 -13.40 11.63 3.87
C ALA A 155 -14.60 12.53 3.57
N ALA A 156 -15.18 12.35 2.38
CA ALA A 156 -16.30 13.16 1.95
C ALA A 156 -17.52 12.93 2.86
N ARG A 157 -18.28 14.00 3.16
CA ARG A 157 -19.49 13.92 4.00
C ARG A 157 -20.50 12.88 3.51
N ALA A 158 -20.62 12.71 2.19
CA ALA A 158 -21.51 11.72 1.58
C ALA A 158 -21.20 10.27 1.98
N TRP A 159 -19.96 9.97 2.39
CA TRP A 159 -19.56 8.60 2.77
C TRP A 159 -20.16 8.17 4.11
N ARG A 160 -20.55 9.10 4.98
CA ARG A 160 -21.05 8.80 6.34
C ARG A 160 -22.25 7.86 6.35
N GLY A 161 -23.12 7.94 5.34
CA GLY A 161 -24.28 7.06 5.18
C GLY A 161 -24.05 5.87 4.23
N GLN A 162 -22.86 5.75 3.63
CA GLN A 162 -22.53 4.74 2.62
C GLN A 162 -21.55 3.68 3.14
N VAL A 163 -20.82 3.99 4.22
CA VAL A 163 -19.77 3.13 4.76
C VAL A 163 -20.32 2.36 5.95
N SER A 164 -20.23 1.03 5.89
CA SER A 164 -20.61 0.16 7.02
C SER A 164 -19.73 0.44 8.24
N MET A 165 -20.30 0.31 9.44
CA MET A 165 -19.54 0.34 10.70
C MET A 165 -18.52 -0.81 10.78
N THR A 166 -18.78 -1.92 10.07
CA THR A 166 -17.89 -3.09 9.97
C THR A 166 -16.93 -3.02 8.78
N HIS A 167 -16.69 -1.82 8.22
CA HIS A 167 -15.82 -1.69 7.05
C HIS A 167 -14.33 -1.93 7.44
N PRO A 168 -13.53 -2.65 6.64
CA PRO A 168 -12.27 -3.25 7.08
C PRO A 168 -11.20 -2.23 7.44
N PHE A 169 -11.15 -1.09 6.74
CA PHE A 169 -10.07 -0.11 6.92
C PHE A 169 -10.44 1.08 7.79
N ILE A 170 -11.65 1.61 7.61
CA ILE A 170 -12.13 2.79 8.33
C ILE A 170 -13.64 2.67 8.56
N SER A 171 -14.12 3.23 9.65
CA SER A 171 -15.54 3.33 9.98
C SER A 171 -15.90 4.76 10.41
N PHE A 172 -17.15 5.18 10.23
CA PHE A 172 -17.63 6.45 10.75
C PHE A 172 -18.31 6.23 12.10
N ASN A 173 -17.84 6.92 13.13
CA ASN A 173 -18.47 6.92 14.45
C ASN A 173 -19.42 8.11 14.54
N THR A 174 -20.71 7.82 14.67
CA THR A 174 -21.79 8.82 14.71
C THR A 174 -21.76 9.66 15.98
N ASP A 175 -21.36 9.08 17.11
CA ASP A 175 -21.39 9.75 18.42
C ASP A 175 -20.30 10.83 18.53
N SER A 176 -19.14 10.58 17.92
CA SER A 176 -17.99 11.49 17.92
C SER A 176 -17.85 12.29 16.63
N GLU A 177 -18.71 12.03 15.63
CA GLU A 177 -18.65 12.56 14.27
C GLU A 177 -17.28 12.43 13.58
N LYS A 178 -16.53 11.37 13.89
CA LYS A 178 -15.16 11.14 13.41
C LYS A 178 -15.03 9.83 12.65
N TRP A 179 -14.05 9.80 11.74
CA TRP A 179 -13.59 8.57 11.11
C TRP A 179 -12.60 7.86 12.02
N ASN A 180 -12.82 6.58 12.24
CA ASN A 180 -11.94 5.71 12.98
C ASN A 180 -11.18 4.81 12.03
N LEU A 181 -9.93 4.50 12.37
CA LEU A 181 -9.16 3.46 11.70
C LEU A 181 -9.57 2.11 12.26
N ASN A 182 -9.92 1.18 11.38
CA ASN A 182 -10.14 -0.22 11.71
C ASN A 182 -8.87 -0.96 11.29
N ARG A 183 -8.17 -1.55 12.26
CA ARG A 183 -6.96 -2.33 12.04
C ARG A 183 -7.06 -3.56 12.92
N SER A 184 -7.04 -4.75 12.31
CA SER A 184 -6.95 -5.97 13.08
C SER A 184 -5.61 -5.95 13.82
N SER A 185 -5.66 -6.11 15.14
CA SER A 185 -4.46 -6.24 15.96
C SER A 185 -3.81 -7.58 15.63
N GLY A 186 -3.00 -7.59 14.57
CA GLY A 186 -2.16 -8.73 14.24
C GLY A 186 -1.30 -9.05 15.45
N SER A 187 -1.55 -10.21 16.05
CA SER A 187 -0.69 -10.86 17.03
C SER A 187 0.75 -10.83 16.51
N GLY A 188 1.61 -10.13 17.23
CA GLY A 188 3.06 -10.12 16.99
C GLY A 188 3.72 -11.47 17.27
#